data_AF-A0A2K3IUN3-F1
#
_entry.id   AF-A0A2K3IUN3-F1
#
_cell.length_a   1.000
_cell.length_b   1.000
_cell.length_c   1.000
_cell.angle_alpha   90.00
_cell.angle_beta   90.00
_cell.angle_gamma   90.00
#
_symmetry.space_group_name_H-M   'P 1'
#
loop_
_entity.id
_entity.type
_entity.pdbx_description
1 polymer ?
#
loop_
_entity_poly.entity_id
_entity_poly.type
_entity_poly.pdbx_seq_one_letter_code
_entity_poly.pdbx_strand_id
1 'polypeptide(L)' 'MFSFTKEQKIIDISGIRLGGQPGVNPTVLFGGFFFKGNPDFNNAKKQLEEMYKLSKKTGNSAI' A
#
# COMPACT_ATOMS: atom_id res chain seq x y z
N MET A 1 19.83 12.02 4.42
CA MET A 1 18.73 11.34 3.72
C MET A 1 19.33 10.22 2.89
N PHE A 2 18.81 9.00 2.95
CA PHE A 2 19.37 7.86 2.22
C PHE A 2 19.05 8.00 0.73
N SER A 3 20.01 7.70 -0.15
CA SER A 3 19.80 7.70 -1.60
C SER A 3 20.51 6.50 -2.23
N PHE A 4 19.89 5.91 -3.25
CA PHE A 4 20.48 4.85 -4.03
C PHE A 4 21.30 5.43 -5.19
N THR A 5 22.49 4.88 -5.43
CA THR A 5 23.33 5.25 -6.58
C THR A 5 22.74 4.79 -7.91
N LYS A 6 22.03 3.65 -7.90
CA LYS A 6 21.31 3.14 -9.06
C LYS A 6 20.00 3.90 -9.26
N GLU A 7 19.67 4.21 -10.50
CA GLU A 7 18.39 4.77 -10.87
C GLU A 7 17.23 3.86 -10.41
N GLN A 8 16.28 4.45 -9.69
CA GLN A 8 15.09 3.78 -9.19
C GLN A 8 13.93 4.00 -10.16
N LYS A 9 13.31 2.92 -10.61
CA LYS A 9 12.11 3.00 -11.46
C LYS A 9 10.90 3.37 -10.62
N ILE A 10 9.97 4.11 -11.23
CA ILE A 10 8.63 4.34 -10.71
C ILE A 10 7.66 3.65 -11.67
N ILE A 11 6.79 2.81 -11.13
CA ILE A 11 5.70 2.17 -11.88
C ILE A 11 4.38 2.75 -11.41
N ASP A 12 3.44 2.96 -12.33
CA ASP A 12 2.07 3.34 -12.03
C ASP A 12 1.16 2.13 -12.31
N ILE A 13 0.44 1.69 -11.28
CA ILE A 13 -0.53 0.60 -11.37
C ILE A 13 -1.86 1.15 -10.88
N SER A 14 -2.81 1.34 -11.79
CA SER A 14 -4.15 1.85 -11.48
C SER A 14 -4.15 3.16 -10.67
N GLY A 15 -3.19 4.05 -10.92
CA GLY A 15 -3.04 5.33 -10.20
C GLY A 15 -2.19 5.26 -8.93
N ILE A 16 -1.68 4.08 -8.56
CA ILE A 16 -0.75 3.91 -7.44
C ILE A 16 0.67 3.93 -7.98
N ARG A 17 1.48 4.89 -7.51
CA ARG A 17 2.90 5.02 -7.88
C ARG A 17 3.78 4.29 -6.88
N LEU A 18 4.53 3.29 -7.35
CA LEU A 18 5.46 2.49 -6.54
C LEU A 18 6.91 2.69 -6.99
N GLY A 19 7.84 2.75 -6.04
CA GLY A 19 9.27 2.91 -6.28
C GLY A 19 9.75 4.36 -6.25
N GLY A 20 10.93 4.61 -6.83
CA GLY A 20 11.63 5.89 -6.77
C GLY A 20 12.66 5.98 -5.64
N GLN A 21 13.35 7.12 -5.55
CA GLN A 21 14.28 7.40 -4.45
C GLN A 21 13.52 7.58 -3.12
N PRO A 22 14.14 7.29 -1.96
CA PRO A 22 13.53 7.56 -0.67
C PRO A 22 13.03 9.00 -0.56
N GLY A 23 11.75 9.17 -0.18
CA GLY A 23 11.09 10.47 -0.06
C GLY A 23 10.36 10.98 -1.30
N VAL A 24 10.47 10.31 -2.46
CA VAL A 24 9.75 10.72 -3.69
C VAL A 24 8.27 10.34 -3.64
N ASN A 25 7.97 9.12 -3.21
CA ASN A 25 6.61 8.61 -3.03
C ASN A 25 6.42 8.12 -1.59
N PRO A 26 5.21 8.22 -1.02
CA PRO A 26 4.91 7.58 0.24
C PRO A 26 5.02 6.06 0.11
N THR A 27 5.32 5.37 1.21
CA THR A 27 5.36 3.91 1.25
C THR A 27 3.99 3.35 0.88
N VAL A 28 3.95 2.41 -0.06
CA VAL A 28 2.74 1.64 -0.39
C VAL A 28 2.60 0.47 0.58
N LEU A 29 1.39 0.26 1.09
CA LEU A 29 1.07 -0.79 2.06
C LEU A 29 0.19 -1.86 1.39
N PHE A 30 0.44 -3.12 1.72
CA PHE A 30 -0.33 -4.25 1.20
C PHE A 30 -1.14 -4.91 2.32
N GLY A 31 -2.46 -4.94 2.18
CA GLY A 31 -3.37 -5.64 3.07
C GLY A 31 -3.46 -7.12 2.70
N GLY A 32 -3.24 -8.00 3.67
CA GLY A 32 -3.43 -9.44 3.48
C GLY A 32 -4.77 -9.89 4.05
N PHE A 33 -5.53 -10.65 3.25
CA PHE A 33 -6.80 -11.24 3.66
C PHE A 33 -6.77 -12.75 3.42
N PHE A 34 -7.63 -13.48 4.14
CA PHE A 34 -7.84 -14.93 3.94
C PHE A 34 -6.58 -15.78 4.13
N PHE A 35 -5.73 -15.42 5.08
CA PHE A 35 -4.66 -16.30 5.55
C PHE A 35 -5.21 -17.64 6.06
N LYS A 36 -4.34 -18.64 6.17
CA LYS A 36 -4.69 -20.02 6.55
C LYS A 36 -5.70 -20.07 7.70
N GLY A 37 -6.82 -20.75 7.46
CA GLY A 37 -7.93 -20.87 8.40
C GLY A 37 -9.27 -20.78 7.68
N ASN A 38 -10.34 -20.57 8.43
CA ASN A 38 -11.66 -20.30 7.85
C ASN A 38 -11.79 -18.79 7.61
N PRO A 39 -11.96 -18.34 6.35
CA PRO A 39 -12.08 -16.92 6.04
C PRO A 39 -13.40 -16.34 6.55
N ASP A 40 -13.32 -15.16 7.18
CA ASP A 40 -14.49 -14.35 7.52
C ASP A 40 -14.60 -13.17 6.55
N PHE A 41 -15.53 -13.29 5.60
CA PHE A 41 -15.76 -12.28 4.57
C PHE A 41 -16.37 -10.98 5.11
N ASN A 42 -17.15 -11.04 6.19
CA ASN A 42 -17.75 -9.85 6.79
C ASN A 42 -16.68 -9.01 7.48
N ASN A 43 -15.78 -9.69 8.22
CA ASN A 43 -14.64 -9.02 8.85
C ASN A 43 -13.65 -8.49 7.81
N ALA A 44 -13.37 -9.25 6.74
CA ALA A 44 -12.51 -8.79 5.64
C ALA A 44 -13.04 -7.50 5.00
N LYS A 45 -14.36 -7.41 4.75
CA LYS A 45 -14.98 -6.20 4.22
C LYS A 45 -14.80 -5.01 5.17
N LYS A 46 -14.97 -5.20 6.48
CA LYS A 46 -14.77 -4.14 7.48
C LYS A 46 -13.31 -3.65 7.48
N GLN A 47 -12.36 -4.57 7.48
CA GLN A 47 -10.94 -4.26 7.46
C GLN A 47 -10.53 -3.52 6.17
N LEU A 48 -11.11 -3.89 5.03
CA LEU A 48 -10.88 -3.21 3.75
C LEU A 48 -11.32 -1.73 3.82
N GLU A 49 -12.51 -1.45 4.36
CA GLU A 49 -13.01 -0.08 4.53
C GLU A 49 -12.12 0.74 5.48
N GLU A 50 -11.69 0.13 6.59
CA GLU A 50 -10.78 0.76 7.54
C GLU A 50 -9.41 1.06 6.91
N MET A 51 -8.89 0.15 6.08
CA MET A 51 -7.65 0.33 5.34
C MET A 51 -7.74 1.51 4.37
N TYR A 52 -8.83 1.63 3.60
CA TYR A 52 -9.04 2.78 2.70
C TYR A 52 -9.19 4.10 3.47
N LYS A 53 -9.86 4.08 4.62
CA LYS A 53 -9.98 5.25 5.49
C LYS A 53 -8.60 5.69 6.01
N LEU A 54 -7.76 4.74 6.42
CA LEU A 54 -6.40 5.03 6.88
C LEU A 54 -5.52 5.56 5.74
N SER A 55 -5.59 4.92 4.56
CA SER A 55 -4.87 5.37 3.36
C SER A 55 -5.16 6.82 3.03
N LYS A 56 -6.44 7.23 3.03
CA LYS A 56 -6.84 8.62 2.82
C LYS A 56 -6.32 9.57 3.90
N LYS A 57 -6.19 9.09 5.14
CA LYS A 57 -5.73 9.90 6.28
C LYS A 57 -4.22 10.08 6.28
N THR A 58 -3.44 9.06 5.94
CA THR A 58 -1.97 9.10 6.04
C THR A 58 -1.30 9.45 4.72
N GLY A 59 -2.01 9.38 3.60
CA GLY A 59 -1.47 9.61 2.26
C GLY A 59 -0.71 8.41 1.69
N ASN A 60 -0.57 7.33 2.46
CA ASN A 60 -0.02 6.06 1.95
C ASN A 60 -1.05 5.40 1.04
N SER A 61 -0.65 5.01 -0.17
CA SER A 61 -1.50 4.16 -1.01
C SER A 61 -1.61 2.76 -0.39
N ALA A 62 -2.80 2.19 -0.40
CA ALA A 62 -3.06 0.83 0.07
C ALA A 62 -3.51 -0.06 -1.09
N ILE A 63 -2.98 -1.28 -1.12
CA ILE A 63 -3.29 -2.35 -2.08
C ILE A 63 -3.87 -3.54 -1.31
#